data_AF-A0A6B3GLJ9-F1
#
_entry.id   AF-A0A6B3GLJ9-F1
#
_cell.length_a   1.000
_cell.length_b   1.000
_cell.length_c   1.000
_cell.angle_alpha   90.00
_cell.angle_beta   90.00
_cell.angle_gamma   90.00
#
_symmetry.space_group_name_H-M   'P 1'
#
loop_
_entity.id
_entity.type
_entity.pdbx_description
1 polymer ?
#
loop_
_entity_poly.entity_id
_entity_poly.type
_entity_poly.pdbx_seq_one_letter_code
_entity_poly.pdbx_strand_id
1 'polypeptide(L)'
;QIGDQGLTLGRTAGILAGLPQSVPGYSIDRMCAGALTAVTSTAGSIAFGAYDVVVAGGVEHMGRHPMGEGVDPNPRFVSEKLVDESALFMGMTAENLHDRYPTITKQRADEYAVRSQEKAAKAYANGKIQQDLV
;
A
#
# COMPACT_ATOMS: atom_id res chain seq x y z
N GLN A 1 -2.31 -10.52 2.57
CA GLN A 1 -3.33 -10.64 1.51
C GLN A 1 -3.94 -12.04 1.50
N ILE A 2 -5.17 -12.20 1.02
CA ILE A 2 -5.94 -13.46 1.00
C ILE A 2 -6.56 -13.71 -0.38
N GLY A 3 -7.10 -14.92 -0.60
CA GLY A 3 -7.78 -15.28 -1.85
C GLY A 3 -6.88 -15.15 -3.08
N ASP A 4 -7.37 -14.51 -4.14
CA ASP A 4 -6.62 -14.27 -5.39
C ASP A 4 -5.52 -13.22 -5.27
N GLN A 5 -5.52 -12.42 -4.20
CA GLN A 5 -4.36 -11.60 -3.80
C GLN A 5 -3.42 -12.37 -2.84
N GLY A 6 -3.82 -13.55 -2.39
CA GLY A 6 -3.02 -14.42 -1.53
C GLY A 6 -1.97 -15.21 -2.33
N LEU A 7 -1.37 -16.19 -1.65
CA LEU A 7 -0.25 -16.98 -2.17
C LEU A 7 0.94 -16.09 -2.56
N THR A 8 1.88 -16.64 -3.33
CA THR A 8 3.02 -15.90 -3.88
C THR A 8 2.57 -15.07 -5.09
N LEU A 9 1.75 -14.04 -4.86
CA LEU A 9 1.12 -13.23 -5.91
C LEU A 9 2.10 -12.70 -6.96
N GLY A 10 3.29 -12.22 -6.55
CA GLY A 10 4.32 -11.77 -7.50
C GLY A 10 4.74 -12.85 -8.50
N ARG A 11 4.68 -14.14 -8.10
CA ARG A 11 4.93 -15.27 -9.01
C ARG A 11 3.72 -15.58 -9.88
N THR A 12 2.52 -15.66 -9.29
CA THR A 12 1.29 -15.99 -10.03
C THR A 12 1.00 -14.95 -11.10
N ALA A 13 1.15 -13.66 -10.79
CA ALA A 13 0.96 -12.56 -11.74
C ALA A 13 1.94 -12.67 -12.93
N GLY A 14 3.21 -12.98 -12.68
CA GLY A 14 4.20 -13.18 -13.73
C GLY A 14 3.84 -14.33 -14.68
N ILE A 15 3.42 -15.48 -14.15
CA ILE A 15 3.00 -16.63 -14.98
C ILE A 15 1.76 -16.27 -15.81
N LEU A 16 0.74 -15.66 -15.21
CA LEU A 16 -0.49 -15.28 -15.90
C LEU A 16 -0.26 -14.22 -16.97
N ALA A 17 0.74 -13.35 -16.80
CA ALA A 17 1.18 -12.39 -17.80
C ALA A 17 2.06 -13.00 -18.92
N GLY A 18 2.36 -14.31 -18.85
CA GLY A 18 3.14 -15.03 -19.86
C GLY A 18 4.66 -14.97 -19.66
N LEU A 19 5.16 -14.58 -18.48
CA LEU A 19 6.60 -14.67 -18.20
C LEU A 19 7.05 -16.14 -18.13
N PRO A 20 8.29 -16.45 -18.56
CA PRO A 20 8.82 -17.81 -18.50
C PRO A 20 8.74 -18.43 -17.10
N GLN A 21 8.55 -19.75 -17.04
CA GLN A 21 8.53 -20.46 -15.76
C GLN A 21 9.85 -20.36 -14.98
N SER A 22 10.96 -20.03 -15.63
CA SER A 22 12.25 -19.77 -14.99
C SER A 22 12.31 -18.45 -14.21
N VAL A 23 11.39 -17.50 -14.43
CA VAL A 23 11.41 -16.19 -13.75
C VAL A 23 10.84 -16.32 -12.32
N PRO A 24 11.64 -16.14 -11.25
CA PRO A 24 11.11 -16.25 -9.89
C PRO A 24 10.17 -15.08 -9.57
N GLY A 25 9.37 -15.24 -8.52
CA GLY A 25 8.51 -14.17 -8.01
C GLY A 25 8.23 -14.38 -6.52
N TYR A 26 8.05 -13.27 -5.80
CA TYR A 26 7.71 -13.27 -4.38
C TYR A 26 6.81 -12.08 -4.06
N SER A 27 6.20 -12.10 -2.88
CA SER A 27 5.37 -11.01 -2.37
C SER A 27 5.96 -10.51 -1.04
N ILE A 28 5.87 -9.21 -0.80
CA ILE A 28 6.22 -8.58 0.48
C ILE A 28 4.96 -7.94 1.06
N ASP A 29 4.74 -8.15 2.35
CA ASP A 29 3.74 -7.39 3.12
C ASP A 29 4.47 -6.40 4.02
N ARG A 30 4.21 -5.11 3.79
CA ARG A 30 4.59 -4.01 4.68
C ARG A 30 3.46 -2.99 4.74
N MET A 31 2.23 -3.47 4.88
CA MET A 31 1.02 -2.63 4.96
C MET A 31 0.96 -1.64 3.77
N CYS A 32 0.55 -0.39 4.02
CA CYS A 32 0.45 0.68 3.02
C CYS A 32 1.76 0.97 2.24
N ALA A 33 2.92 0.52 2.73
CA ALA A 33 4.22 0.72 2.10
C ALA A 33 4.68 -0.46 1.23
N GLY A 34 3.82 -1.46 0.99
CA GLY A 34 4.17 -2.71 0.30
C GLY A 34 4.83 -2.49 -1.08
N ALA A 35 4.19 -1.75 -1.97
CA ALA A 35 4.70 -1.49 -3.32
C ALA A 35 6.06 -0.77 -3.32
N LEU A 36 6.21 0.27 -2.48
CA LEU A 36 7.48 1.00 -2.36
C LEU A 36 8.58 0.11 -1.75
N THR A 37 8.21 -0.78 -0.83
CA THR A 37 9.16 -1.75 -0.26
C THR A 37 9.65 -2.71 -1.33
N ALA A 38 8.78 -3.22 -2.20
CA ALA A 38 9.17 -4.07 -3.33
C ALA A 38 10.14 -3.35 -4.29
N VAL A 39 9.88 -2.08 -4.61
CA VAL A 39 10.77 -1.27 -5.45
C VAL A 39 12.13 -1.09 -4.79
N THR A 40 12.16 -0.68 -3.53
CA THR A 40 13.42 -0.36 -2.83
C THR A 40 14.25 -1.61 -2.52
N SER A 41 13.62 -2.73 -2.16
CA SER A 41 14.32 -3.99 -1.92
C SER A 41 14.95 -4.54 -3.21
N THR A 42 14.20 -4.55 -4.31
CA THR A 42 14.70 -5.06 -5.59
C THR A 42 15.75 -4.15 -6.21
N ALA A 43 15.62 -2.82 -6.07
CA ALA A 43 16.67 -1.88 -6.43
C ALA A 43 17.98 -2.15 -5.66
N GLY A 44 17.88 -2.44 -4.36
CA GLY A 44 19.03 -2.85 -3.55
C GLY A 44 19.68 -4.14 -4.06
N SER A 45 18.88 -5.13 -4.47
CA SER A 45 19.39 -6.38 -5.04
C SER A 45 20.06 -6.19 -6.40
N ILE A 46 19.55 -5.29 -7.25
CA ILE A 46 20.23 -4.91 -8.50
C ILE A 46 21.57 -4.24 -8.17
N ALA A 47 21.59 -3.29 -7.24
CA ALA A 47 22.81 -2.60 -6.84
C ALA A 47 23.87 -3.55 -6.26
N PHE A 48 23.44 -4.63 -5.61
CA PHE A 48 24.31 -5.70 -5.11
C PHE A 48 24.82 -6.64 -6.21
N GLY A 49 24.26 -6.58 -7.42
CA GLY A 49 24.59 -7.48 -8.52
C GLY A 49 23.91 -8.85 -8.42
N ALA A 50 22.84 -8.98 -7.63
CA ALA A 50 22.07 -10.23 -7.56
C ALA A 50 21.16 -10.41 -8.78
N TYR A 51 20.63 -9.31 -9.33
CA TYR A 51 19.71 -9.31 -10.46
C TYR A 51 20.12 -8.22 -11.47
N ASP A 52 19.99 -8.51 -12.76
CA ASP A 52 20.18 -7.48 -13.80
C ASP A 52 18.88 -6.70 -14.08
N VAL A 53 17.74 -7.38 -13.97
CA VAL A 53 16.41 -6.83 -14.29
C VAL A 53 15.37 -7.40 -13.33
N VAL A 54 14.46 -6.54 -12.86
CA VAL A 54 13.34 -6.90 -11.98
C VAL A 54 12.08 -6.14 -12.40
N VAL A 55 10.91 -6.76 -12.17
CA VAL A 55 9.62 -6.07 -12.23
C VAL A 55 9.12 -5.96 -10.79
N ALA A 56 8.89 -4.72 -10.34
CA ALA A 56 8.44 -4.43 -8.98
C ALA A 56 7.18 -3.56 -9.02
N GLY A 57 6.25 -3.85 -8.11
CA GLY A 57 4.98 -3.15 -8.01
C GLY A 57 4.16 -3.65 -6.83
N GLY A 58 2.89 -3.29 -6.80
CA GLY A 58 1.93 -3.79 -5.82
C GLY A 58 0.52 -3.71 -6.37
N VAL A 59 -0.38 -4.48 -5.78
CA VAL A 59 -1.80 -4.51 -6.11
C VAL A 59 -2.60 -4.56 -4.82
N GLU A 60 -3.74 -3.91 -4.83
CA GLU A 60 -4.72 -3.98 -3.75
C GLU A 60 -6.13 -3.88 -4.34
N HIS A 61 -6.93 -4.93 -4.18
CA HIS A 61 -8.29 -5.01 -4.68
C HIS A 61 -9.30 -5.03 -3.52
N MET A 62 -9.50 -3.85 -2.93
CA MET A 62 -10.37 -3.68 -1.76
C MET A 62 -11.86 -4.03 -2.02
N GLY A 63 -12.31 -4.05 -3.27
CA GLY A 63 -13.69 -4.45 -3.61
C GLY A 63 -13.95 -5.95 -3.54
N ARG A 64 -12.91 -6.78 -3.57
CA ARG A 64 -12.99 -8.25 -3.42
C ARG A 64 -12.50 -8.69 -2.06
N HIS A 65 -11.54 -7.95 -1.51
CA HIS A 65 -10.96 -8.17 -0.19
C HIS A 65 -11.04 -6.88 0.62
N PRO A 66 -12.16 -6.60 1.31
CA PRO A 66 -12.28 -5.42 2.14
C PRO A 66 -11.16 -5.33 3.18
N MET A 67 -10.71 -4.10 3.45
CA MET A 67 -9.71 -3.87 4.49
C MET A 67 -10.22 -4.36 5.84
N GLY A 68 -9.42 -5.14 6.55
CA GLY A 68 -9.82 -5.77 7.81
C GLY A 68 -10.41 -7.17 7.68
N GLU A 69 -10.67 -7.65 6.45
CA GLU A 69 -11.13 -9.02 6.24
C GLU A 69 -10.10 -10.04 6.74
N GLY A 70 -10.54 -10.99 7.55
CA GLY A 70 -9.68 -12.04 8.12
C GLY A 70 -8.62 -11.53 9.10
N VAL A 71 -8.74 -10.29 9.59
CA VAL A 71 -7.85 -9.77 10.65
C VAL A 71 -8.16 -10.46 11.97
N ASP A 72 -7.17 -11.15 12.51
CA ASP A 72 -7.19 -11.81 13.82
C ASP A 72 -5.96 -11.37 14.63
N PRO A 73 -6.03 -10.24 15.35
CA PRO A 73 -4.90 -9.69 16.06
C PRO A 73 -4.62 -10.53 17.31
N ASN A 74 -3.34 -10.67 17.66
CA ASN A 74 -2.96 -11.39 18.88
C ASN A 74 -3.62 -10.73 20.12
N PRO A 75 -4.41 -11.47 20.93
CA PRO A 75 -5.17 -10.89 22.03
C PRO A 75 -4.30 -10.23 23.11
N ARG A 76 -3.00 -10.60 23.18
CA ARG A 76 -2.03 -9.98 24.09
C ARG A 76 -1.82 -8.49 23.84
N PHE A 77 -2.03 -8.00 22.62
CA PHE A 77 -1.94 -6.57 22.33
C PHE A 77 -2.88 -5.75 23.23
N VAL A 78 -4.09 -6.25 23.46
CA VAL A 78 -5.10 -5.60 24.30
C VAL A 78 -4.96 -6.04 25.76
N SER A 79 -4.87 -7.34 26.03
CA SER A 79 -4.90 -7.86 27.41
C SER A 79 -3.69 -7.44 28.24
N GLU A 80 -2.53 -7.25 27.60
CA GLU A 80 -1.31 -6.76 28.24
C GLU A 80 -1.07 -5.27 28.00
N LYS A 81 -1.99 -4.56 27.33
CA LYS A 81 -1.89 -3.14 27.01
C LYS A 81 -0.58 -2.76 26.32
N LEU A 82 -0.12 -3.62 25.39
CA LEU A 82 1.15 -3.41 24.67
C LEU A 82 1.05 -2.26 23.65
N VAL A 83 -0.16 -2.00 23.16
CA VAL A 83 -0.48 -0.90 22.27
C VAL A 83 -1.77 -0.24 22.71
N ASP A 84 -1.93 1.03 22.38
CA ASP A 84 -3.20 1.72 22.55
C ASP A 84 -4.25 1.11 21.59
N GLU A 85 -5.48 0.92 22.05
CA GLU A 85 -6.55 0.31 21.23
C GLU A 85 -6.84 1.15 19.98
N SER A 86 -6.64 2.47 20.04
CA SER A 86 -6.77 3.36 18.87
C SER A 86 -5.75 3.04 17.77
N ALA A 87 -4.62 2.39 18.09
CA ALA A 87 -3.61 2.02 17.11
C ALA A 87 -4.09 0.96 16.11
N LEU A 88 -5.13 0.20 16.46
CA LEU A 88 -5.73 -0.81 15.58
C LEU A 88 -6.59 -0.20 14.47
N PHE A 89 -6.98 1.07 14.60
CA PHE A 89 -7.90 1.74 13.69
C PHE A 89 -7.24 2.99 13.09
N MET A 90 -6.91 2.94 11.80
CA MET A 90 -6.22 4.03 11.11
C MET A 90 -6.96 5.39 11.18
N GLY A 91 -8.29 5.38 11.27
CA GLY A 91 -9.06 6.61 11.50
C GLY A 91 -8.77 7.23 12.87
N MET A 92 -8.72 6.40 13.92
CA MET A 92 -8.39 6.86 15.27
C MET A 92 -6.94 7.33 15.38
N THR A 93 -6.01 6.70 14.66
CA THR A 93 -4.62 7.19 14.61
C THR A 93 -4.51 8.55 13.93
N ALA A 94 -5.40 8.86 12.97
CA ALA A 94 -5.51 10.20 12.39
C ALA A 94 -6.09 11.22 13.38
N GLU A 95 -7.11 10.85 14.16
CA GLU A 95 -7.64 11.71 15.24
C GLU A 95 -6.60 11.98 16.33
N ASN A 96 -5.81 10.97 16.70
CA ASN A 96 -4.69 11.17 17.63
C ASN A 96 -3.66 12.21 17.11
N LEU A 97 -3.45 12.28 15.80
CA LEU A 97 -2.61 13.31 15.20
C LEU A 97 -3.29 14.68 15.23
N HIS A 98 -4.61 14.75 14.99
CA HIS A 98 -5.39 15.98 15.14
C HIS A 98 -5.25 16.56 16.55
N ASP A 99 -5.50 15.73 17.57
CA ASP A 99 -5.44 16.13 18.99
C ASP A 99 -4.02 16.53 19.41
N ARG A 100 -3.00 15.85 18.90
CA ARG A 100 -1.59 16.14 19.21
C ARG A 100 -1.08 17.41 18.53
N TYR A 101 -1.59 17.74 17.36
CA TYR A 101 -1.11 18.86 16.56
C TYR A 101 -2.24 19.85 16.26
N PRO A 102 -2.45 20.87 17.12
CA PRO A 102 -3.56 21.83 16.98
C PRO A 102 -3.61 22.58 15.64
N THR A 103 -2.51 22.57 14.88
CA THR A 103 -2.45 23.17 13.54
C THR A 103 -3.13 22.33 12.45
N ILE A 104 -3.47 21.08 12.73
CA ILE A 104 -4.28 20.22 11.87
C ILE A 104 -5.72 20.47 12.27
N THR A 105 -6.41 21.41 11.64
CA THR A 105 -7.82 21.68 11.92
C THR A 105 -8.72 20.96 10.92
N LYS A 106 -10.01 20.77 11.26
CA LYS A 106 -11.02 20.31 10.31
C LYS A 106 -11.00 21.14 9.02
N GLN A 107 -11.02 22.47 9.16
CA GLN A 107 -10.98 23.39 8.02
C GLN A 107 -9.75 23.12 7.13
N ARG A 108 -8.56 22.94 7.72
CA ARG A 108 -7.35 22.64 6.96
C ARG A 108 -7.42 21.29 6.26
N ALA A 109 -8.00 20.27 6.90
CA ALA A 109 -8.20 18.96 6.29
C ALA A 109 -9.17 19.02 5.10
N ASP A 110 -10.29 19.73 5.25
CA ASP A 110 -11.26 19.97 4.18
C ASP A 110 -10.62 20.71 2.99
N GLU A 111 -9.92 21.82 3.26
CA GLU A 111 -9.20 22.59 2.24
C GLU A 111 -8.12 21.75 1.53
N TYR A 112 -7.45 20.85 2.24
CA TYR A 112 -6.51 19.93 1.63
C TYR A 112 -7.21 18.91 0.72
N ALA A 113 -8.33 18.34 1.17
CA ALA A 113 -9.12 17.37 0.40
C ALA A 113 -9.62 17.96 -0.92
N VAL A 114 -10.21 19.16 -0.88
CA VAL A 114 -10.66 19.89 -2.07
C VAL A 114 -9.51 20.14 -3.04
N ARG A 115 -8.39 20.70 -2.55
CA ARG A 115 -7.21 20.96 -3.39
C ARG A 115 -6.62 19.69 -3.99
N SER A 116 -6.69 18.56 -3.29
CA SER A 116 -6.25 17.26 -3.81
C SER A 116 -7.07 16.84 -5.03
N GLN A 117 -8.40 16.95 -4.94
CA GLN A 117 -9.32 16.63 -6.03
C GLN A 117 -9.14 17.59 -7.23
N GLU A 118 -9.00 18.90 -6.96
CA GLU A 118 -8.73 19.89 -8.01
C GLU A 118 -7.43 19.59 -8.77
N LYS A 119 -6.36 19.21 -8.05
CA LYS A 119 -5.07 18.82 -8.65
C LYS A 119 -5.22 17.58 -9.53
N ALA A 120 -5.95 16.56 -9.05
CA ALA A 120 -6.20 15.36 -9.82
C ALA A 120 -6.99 15.67 -11.10
N ALA A 121 -8.12 16.38 -10.99
CA ALA A 121 -8.94 16.78 -12.14
C ALA A 121 -8.12 17.59 -13.17
N LYS A 122 -7.29 18.52 -12.69
CA LYS A 122 -6.38 19.31 -13.53
C LYS A 122 -5.31 18.44 -14.19
N ALA A 123 -4.79 17.41 -13.52
CA ALA A 123 -3.82 16.49 -14.11
C ALA A 123 -4.44 15.69 -15.26
N TYR A 124 -5.66 15.19 -15.08
CA TYR A 124 -6.42 14.52 -16.14
C TYR A 124 -6.70 15.44 -17.33
N ALA A 125 -7.22 16.65 -17.08
CA ALA A 125 -7.55 17.61 -18.14
C ALA A 125 -6.33 18.03 -18.98
N ASN A 126 -5.15 18.07 -18.36
CA ASN A 126 -3.90 18.43 -19.03
C ASN A 126 -3.13 17.23 -19.61
N GLY A 127 -3.68 16.01 -19.57
CA GLY A 127 -3.01 14.85 -20.14
C GLY A 127 -1.78 14.36 -19.36
N LYS A 128 -1.62 14.73 -18.07
CA LYS A 128 -0.35 14.54 -17.35
C LYS A 128 -0.09 13.12 -16.87
N ILE A 129 -1.14 12.31 -16.71
CA ILE A 129 -1.05 10.96 -16.13
C ILE A 129 -1.41 9.88 -17.13
N GLN A 130 -1.92 10.25 -18.31
CA GLN A 130 -2.39 9.31 -19.33
C GLN A 130 -1.27 8.38 -19.82
N GLN A 131 -0.03 8.86 -19.86
CA GLN A 131 1.12 8.03 -20.22
C GLN A 131 1.42 6.92 -19.18
N ASP A 132 1.01 7.11 -17.93
CA ASP A 132 1.26 6.19 -16.82
C ASP A 132 0.08 5.23 -16.59
N LEU A 133 -1.05 5.44 -17.28
CA LEU A 133 -2.24 4.60 -17.24
C LEU A 133 -2.23 3.64 -18.43
N VAL A 134 -2.50 2.36 -18.17
CA VAL A 134 -2.61 1.30 -19.18
C VAL A 134 -4.07 0.94 -19.42
#